data_AF-A0A2M8PAC2-F1
#
_entry.id   AF-A0A2M8PAC2-F1
#
_cell.length_a   1.000
_cell.length_b   1.000
_cell.length_c   1.000
_cell.angle_alpha   90.00
_cell.angle_beta   90.00
_cell.angle_gamma   90.00
#
_symmetry.space_group_name_H-M   'P 1'
#
loop_
_entity.id
_entity.type
_entity.pdbx_description
1 polymer ?
#
loop_
_entity_poly.entity_id
_entity_poly.type
_entity_poly.pdbx_seq_one_letter_code
_entity_poly.pdbx_strand_id
1 'polypeptide(L)'
;MPHLAFDAATNCNTAGFAFIICAADETERTLLIRFWAIADTHLSFGKARDMTRFGEKWRDHTDRLAVAWQAVVAPHDVVMLLGDISWASSVKGVMPDLEWLSQLNGTKILLRGNHD
;
A
#
# COMPACT_ATOMS: atom_id res chain seq x y z
N MET A 1 -20.81 10.31 31.30
CA MET A 1 -21.48 9.94 30.04
C MET A 1 -21.50 11.17 29.14
N PRO A 2 -20.51 11.38 28.27
CA PRO A 2 -20.66 12.35 27.19
C PRO A 2 -21.23 11.65 25.95
N HIS A 3 -22.12 12.38 25.29
CA HIS A 3 -22.85 11.96 24.11
C HIS A 3 -21.90 11.82 22.91
N LEU A 4 -22.02 10.70 22.19
CA LEU A 4 -21.46 10.50 20.86
C LEU A 4 -22.16 11.47 19.89
N ALA A 5 -21.44 12.49 19.43
CA ALA A 5 -21.83 13.24 18.24
C ALA A 5 -21.24 12.52 17.03
N PHE A 6 -22.09 11.93 16.19
CA PHE A 6 -21.73 11.46 14.86
C PHE A 6 -21.74 12.67 13.92
N ASP A 7 -20.57 13.21 13.58
CA ASP A 7 -20.45 14.10 12.43
C ASP A 7 -20.08 13.28 11.19
N ALA A 8 -21.08 13.08 10.33
CA ALA A 8 -20.92 12.56 9.00
C ALA A 8 -20.42 13.68 8.07
N ALA A 9 -19.11 13.74 7.87
CA ALA A 9 -18.52 14.61 6.84
C ALA A 9 -17.33 13.92 6.13
N THR A 10 -17.53 12.71 5.63
CA THR A 10 -16.73 12.18 4.53
C THR A 10 -17.36 12.62 3.22
N ASN A 11 -16.88 13.75 2.69
CA ASN A 11 -17.16 14.15 1.33
C ASN A 11 -16.34 13.25 0.39
N CYS A 12 -16.88 12.04 0.17
CA CYS A 12 -16.32 11.01 -0.68
C CYS A 12 -16.76 11.30 -2.12
N ASN A 13 -15.96 12.08 -2.86
CA ASN A 13 -16.21 12.27 -4.29
C ASN A 13 -14.93 12.56 -5.06
N THR A 14 -14.11 11.52 -5.29
CA THR A 14 -13.27 11.38 -6.49
C THR A 14 -12.90 9.91 -6.69
N ALA A 15 -13.49 9.32 -7.73
CA ALA A 15 -13.14 8.11 -8.49
C ALA A 15 -12.01 7.18 -7.98
N GLY A 16 -12.39 5.92 -7.69
CA GLY A 16 -11.62 4.72 -8.05
C GLY A 16 -10.57 4.21 -7.06
N PHE A 17 -10.97 3.18 -6.29
CA PHE A 17 -10.13 2.16 -5.61
C PHE A 17 -9.10 2.63 -4.57
N ALA A 18 -9.54 2.66 -3.30
CA ALA A 18 -8.86 2.10 -2.12
C ALA A 18 -9.68 2.51 -0.87
N PHE A 19 -10.26 1.55 -0.15
CA PHE A 19 -10.88 1.84 1.15
C PHE A 19 -9.78 1.88 2.21
N ILE A 20 -9.44 3.09 2.68
CA ILE A 20 -8.57 3.30 3.84
C ILE A 20 -9.48 3.39 5.06
N ILE A 21 -9.43 2.39 5.95
CA ILE A 21 -10.05 2.49 7.27
C ILE A 21 -9.00 3.08 8.22
N CYS A 22 -9.15 4.36 8.57
CA CYS A 22 -8.44 4.96 9.70
C CYS A 22 -9.41 5.09 10.87
N ALA A 23 -9.06 4.51 12.02
CA ALA A 23 -9.63 4.86 13.30
C ALA A 23 -8.52 5.49 14.14
N ALA A 24 -8.70 6.73 14.59
CA ALA A 24 -7.87 7.33 15.63
C ALA A 24 -8.68 8.37 16.42
N ASP A 25 -8.70 8.21 17.74
CA ASP A 25 -9.20 9.14 18.75
C ASP A 25 -8.03 10.06 19.19
N GLU A 26 -8.27 11.37 19.32
CA GLU A 26 -7.22 12.40 19.26
C GLU A 26 -6.56 12.80 20.61
N THR A 27 -6.82 12.14 21.74
CA THR A 27 -6.42 12.72 23.04
C THR A 27 -5.23 12.12 23.83
N GLU A 28 -4.53 11.09 23.36
CA GLU A 28 -3.24 10.69 23.99
C GLU A 28 -2.23 10.22 22.95
N ARG A 29 -0.97 10.70 22.99
CA ARG A 29 0.14 10.21 22.16
C ARG A 29 0.58 8.81 22.62
N THR A 30 -0.32 7.86 22.50
CA THR A 30 0.01 6.45 22.40
C THR A 30 0.66 6.25 21.03
N LEU A 31 1.71 5.42 20.96
CA LEU A 31 2.22 4.92 19.68
C LEU A 31 1.12 4.03 19.06
N LEU A 32 0.15 4.66 18.41
CA LEU A 32 -0.89 3.99 17.67
C LEU A 32 -0.22 3.36 16.45
N ILE A 33 -0.13 2.03 16.47
CA ILE A 33 0.25 1.24 15.30
C ILE A 33 -0.93 1.28 14.35
N ARG A 34 -0.72 1.79 13.14
CA ARG A 34 -1.73 1.74 12.09
C ARG A 34 -1.51 0.52 11.22
N PHE A 35 -2.61 -0.06 10.77
CA PHE A 35 -2.62 -1.16 9.81
C PHE A 35 -3.06 -0.63 8.45
N TRP A 36 -2.21 -0.83 7.46
CA TRP A 36 -2.46 -0.49 6.07
C TRP A 36 -2.70 -1.76 5.27
N ALA A 37 -3.46 -1.65 4.18
CA ALA A 37 -3.68 -2.74 3.24
C ALA A 37 -3.54 -2.22 1.82
N ILE A 38 -2.84 -2.98 0.98
CA ILE A 38 -2.69 -2.72 -0.46
C ILE A 38 -2.56 -4.07 -1.18
N ALA A 39 -2.98 -4.13 -2.44
CA ALA A 39 -2.86 -5.30 -3.29
C ALA A 39 -2.46 -4.86 -4.69
N ASP A 40 -2.14 -5.83 -5.57
CA ASP A 40 -2.00 -5.61 -7.01
C ASP A 40 -0.91 -4.58 -7.36
N THR A 41 0.19 -4.53 -6.62
CA THR A 41 1.28 -3.58 -6.90
C THR A 41 2.01 -3.91 -8.20
N HIS A 42 1.97 -5.17 -8.66
CA HIS A 42 2.50 -5.61 -9.95
C HIS A 42 3.91 -5.07 -10.27
N LEU A 43 4.81 -5.15 -9.28
CA LEU A 43 6.20 -4.73 -9.40
C LEU A 43 6.93 -5.56 -10.47
N SER A 44 7.91 -4.97 -11.14
CA SER A 44 8.60 -5.63 -12.25
C SER A 44 10.09 -5.27 -12.35
N PHE A 45 10.75 -5.00 -11.24
CA PHE A 45 12.17 -4.64 -11.19
C PHE A 45 13.08 -5.79 -11.65
N GLY A 46 12.72 -7.05 -11.38
CA GLY A 46 13.52 -8.20 -11.82
C GLY A 46 13.40 -8.52 -13.31
N LYS A 47 12.30 -8.08 -13.95
CA LYS A 47 12.10 -8.15 -15.40
C LYS A 47 11.18 -7.03 -15.82
N ALA A 48 11.78 -5.90 -16.21
CA ALA A 48 11.05 -4.69 -16.58
C ALA A 48 9.89 -5.03 -17.54
N ARG A 49 8.66 -4.78 -17.07
CA ARG A 49 7.46 -4.84 -17.90
C ARG A 49 6.95 -3.44 -18.11
N ASP A 50 6.66 -3.13 -19.36
CA ASP A 50 5.98 -1.90 -19.72
C ASP A 50 4.51 -1.98 -19.28
N MET A 51 4.24 -1.48 -18.07
CA MET A 51 2.90 -1.46 -17.49
C MET A 51 1.98 -0.44 -18.16
N THR A 52 2.50 0.51 -18.94
CA THR A 52 1.66 1.52 -19.63
C THR A 52 0.76 0.89 -20.70
N ARG A 53 1.07 -0.34 -21.14
CA ARG A 53 0.18 -1.16 -21.99
C ARG A 53 -1.16 -1.47 -21.33
N PHE A 54 -1.24 -1.45 -20.00
CA PHE A 54 -2.47 -1.63 -19.23
C PHE A 54 -3.17 -0.29 -18.88
N GLY A 55 -2.70 0.80 -19.48
CA GLY A 55 -3.28 2.13 -19.36
C GLY A 55 -2.32 3.17 -18.77
N GLU A 56 -2.59 4.43 -19.10
CA GLU A 56 -1.78 5.60 -18.73
C GLU A 56 -1.54 5.73 -17.21
N LYS A 57 -2.50 5.26 -16.41
CA LYS A 57 -2.43 5.28 -14.94
C LYS A 57 -1.21 4.55 -14.37
N TRP A 58 -0.63 3.61 -15.14
CA TRP A 58 0.53 2.82 -14.75
C TRP A 58 1.87 3.50 -15.02
N ARG A 59 1.87 4.65 -15.69
CA ARG A 59 3.07 5.47 -15.86
C ARG A 59 3.61 5.86 -14.49
N ASP A 60 4.90 5.58 -14.29
CA ASP A 60 5.66 5.86 -13.08
C ASP A 60 4.97 5.36 -11.78
N HIS A 61 4.17 4.29 -11.89
CA HIS A 61 3.34 3.82 -10.78
C HIS A 61 4.14 3.40 -9.55
N THR A 62 5.32 2.80 -9.74
CA THR A 62 6.20 2.40 -8.64
C THR A 62 6.71 3.62 -7.86
N ASP A 63 7.11 4.68 -8.56
CA ASP A 63 7.62 5.90 -7.93
C ASP A 63 6.50 6.64 -7.20
N ARG A 64 5.33 6.73 -7.84
CA ARG A 64 4.13 7.30 -7.22
C ARG A 64 3.68 6.51 -5.99
N LEU A 65 3.78 5.18 -6.06
CA LEU A 65 3.49 4.30 -4.93
C LEU A 65 4.47 4.57 -3.77
N ALA A 66 5.78 4.62 -4.04
CA ALA A 66 6.78 4.89 -3.00
C ALA A 66 6.58 6.26 -2.33
N VAL A 67 6.34 7.31 -3.13
CA VAL A 67 6.08 8.66 -2.60
C VAL A 67 4.85 8.67 -1.72
N ALA A 68 3.73 8.10 -2.17
CA ALA A 68 2.51 8.03 -1.38
C ALA A 68 2.69 7.19 -0.11
N TRP A 69 3.36 6.05 -0.21
CA TRP A 69 3.65 5.16 0.91
C TRP A 69 4.45 5.86 2.00
N GLN A 70 5.58 6.49 1.64
CA GLN A 70 6.45 7.16 2.60
C GLN A 70 5.79 8.38 3.24
N ALA A 71 4.85 9.02 2.56
CA ALA A 71 4.12 10.16 3.10
C ALA A 71 3.13 9.77 4.23
N VAL A 72 2.62 8.53 4.24
CA VAL A 72 1.54 8.15 5.15
C VAL A 72 1.91 7.01 6.10
N VAL A 73 2.80 6.09 5.73
CA VAL A 73 3.19 4.94 6.53
C VAL A 73 4.38 5.30 7.43
N ALA A 74 4.19 5.18 8.75
CA ALA A 74 5.26 5.38 9.72
C ALA A 74 6.13 4.11 9.82
N PRO A 75 7.40 4.21 10.25
CA PRO A 75 8.28 3.04 10.40
C PRO A 75 7.72 1.93 11.32
N HIS A 76 6.92 2.28 12.33
CA HIS A 76 6.32 1.34 13.28
C HIS A 76 4.94 0.81 12.85
N ASP A 77 4.39 1.28 11.73
CA ASP A 77 3.12 0.79 11.20
C ASP A 77 3.27 -0.61 10.59
N VAL A 78 2.14 -1.28 10.34
CA VAL A 78 2.09 -2.56 9.65
C VAL A 78 1.39 -2.39 8.31
N VAL A 79 1.94 -2.99 7.26
CA VAL A 79 1.34 -2.97 5.91
C VAL A 79 1.12 -4.39 5.40
N MET A 80 -0.13 -4.70 5.10
CA MET A 80 -0.55 -5.97 4.52
C MET A 80 -0.58 -5.84 2.99
N LEU A 81 0.26 -6.63 2.32
CA LEU A 81 0.27 -6.77 0.87
C LEU A 81 -0.54 -7.99 0.48
N LEU A 82 -1.74 -7.77 -0.03
CA LEU A 82 -2.79 -8.78 -0.22
C LEU A 82 -2.72 -9.44 -1.60
N GLY A 83 -1.51 -9.78 -2.07
CA GLY A 83 -1.29 -10.51 -3.33
C GLY A 83 -1.05 -9.65 -4.57
N ASP A 84 -0.62 -10.34 -5.62
CA ASP A 84 -0.21 -9.80 -6.93
C ASP A 84 0.80 -8.67 -6.78
N ILE A 85 1.80 -8.95 -5.95
CA ILE A 85 2.85 -8.02 -5.56
C ILE A 85 3.80 -7.81 -6.73
N SER A 86 4.17 -8.88 -7.43
CA SER A 86 5.18 -8.88 -8.49
C SER A 86 4.73 -9.64 -9.74
N TRP A 87 5.26 -9.23 -10.89
CA TRP A 87 5.16 -9.95 -12.16
C TRP A 87 6.18 -11.09 -12.32
N ALA A 88 7.06 -11.29 -11.34
CA ALA A 88 8.10 -12.30 -11.39
C ALA A 88 7.55 -13.68 -11.05
N SER A 89 7.67 -14.62 -12.00
CA SER A 89 7.23 -16.01 -11.83
C SER A 89 8.31 -16.93 -11.22
N SER A 90 9.32 -16.36 -10.53
CA SER A 90 10.42 -17.13 -9.95
C SER A 90 11.04 -16.39 -8.76
N VAL A 91 11.57 -17.15 -7.79
CA VAL A 91 12.24 -16.59 -6.61
C VAL A 91 13.35 -15.61 -6.99
N LYS A 92 14.19 -15.96 -7.96
CA LYS A 92 15.27 -15.05 -8.40
C LYS A 92 14.72 -13.76 -9.04
N GLY A 93 13.61 -13.87 -9.76
CA GLY A 93 12.97 -12.73 -10.42
C GLY A 93 12.27 -11.80 -9.43
N VAL A 94 11.75 -12.31 -8.31
CA VAL A 94 11.01 -11.50 -7.33
C VAL A 94 11.96 -10.76 -6.37
N MET A 95 13.21 -11.23 -6.22
CA MET A 95 14.17 -10.63 -5.29
C MET A 95 14.33 -9.10 -5.46
N PRO A 96 14.50 -8.55 -6.67
CA PRO A 96 14.60 -7.09 -6.84
C PRO A 96 13.33 -6.34 -6.40
N ASP A 97 12.15 -6.95 -6.55
CA ASP A 97 10.89 -6.36 -6.10
C ASP A 97 10.77 -6.37 -4.57
N LEU A 98 11.19 -7.46 -3.93
CA LEU A 98 11.23 -7.57 -2.47
C LEU A 98 12.29 -6.65 -1.86
N GLU A 99 13.45 -6.49 -2.51
CA GLU A 99 14.49 -5.55 -2.10
C GLU A 99 13.96 -4.11 -2.15
N TRP A 100 13.32 -3.72 -3.26
CA TRP A 100 12.68 -2.40 -3.37
C TRP A 100 11.61 -2.19 -2.29
N LEU A 101 10.72 -3.16 -2.10
CA LEU A 101 9.65 -3.08 -1.11
C LEU A 101 10.19 -3.00 0.33
N SER A 102 11.32 -3.65 0.61
CA SER A 102 11.96 -3.63 1.93
C SER A 102 12.44 -2.24 2.34
N GLN A 103 12.68 -1.34 1.38
CA GLN A 103 13.13 0.04 1.62
C GLN A 103 12.00 0.98 2.06
N LEU A 104 10.74 0.59 1.86
CA LEU A 104 9.59 1.41 2.26
C LEU A 104 9.39 1.37 3.79
N ASN A 105 8.64 2.30 4.37
CA ASN A 105 8.33 2.25 5.81
C ASN A 105 7.37 1.11 6.19
N GLY A 106 7.34 0.79 7.49
CA GLY A 106 6.42 -0.17 8.09
C GLY A 106 6.90 -1.62 8.03
N THR A 107 6.30 -2.48 8.85
CA THR A 107 6.50 -3.93 8.82
C THR A 107 5.56 -4.55 7.80
N LYS A 108 6.07 -5.39 6.88
CA LYS A 108 5.27 -5.94 5.77
C LYS A 108 4.79 -7.35 6.09
N ILE A 109 3.50 -7.59 5.89
CA ILE A 109 2.89 -8.93 5.89
C ILE A 109 2.48 -9.22 4.46
N LEU A 110 3.09 -10.25 3.85
CA LEU A 110 2.87 -10.59 2.46
C LEU A 110 1.95 -11.80 2.36
N LEU A 111 0.87 -11.66 1.62
CA LEU A 111 0.00 -12.74 1.18
C LEU A 111 0.24 -12.97 -0.30
N ARG A 112 0.27 -14.24 -0.71
CA ARG A 112 0.50 -14.63 -2.10
C ARG A 112 -0.78 -14.40 -2.92
N GLY A 113 -0.67 -13.69 -4.04
CA GLY A 113 -1.70 -13.62 -5.07
C GLY A 113 -1.61 -14.78 -6.06
N ASN A 114 -2.37 -14.72 -7.14
CA ASN A 114 -2.30 -15.74 -8.20
C ASN A 114 -1.14 -15.53 -9.16
N HIS A 115 -0.55 -14.33 -9.19
CA HIS A 115 0.61 -14.00 -10.01
C HIS A 115 1.96 -14.16 -9.27
N ASP A 116 1.95 -14.39 -7.96
CA ASP A 116 3.14 -14.48 -7.08
C ASP A 116 3.71 -15.90 -6.91
#